data_AF-A0A7L5A862-F1
#
_entry.id   AF-A0A7L5A862-F1
#
_cell.length_a   1.000
_cell.length_b   1.000
_cell.length_c   1.000
_cell.angle_alpha   90.00
_cell.angle_beta   90.00
_cell.angle_gamma   90.00
#
_symmetry.space_group_name_H-M   'P 1'
#
loop_
_entity.id
_entity.type
_entity.pdbx_description
1 polymer ?
#
loop_
_entity_poly.entity_id
_entity_poly.type
_entity_poly.pdbx_seq_one_letter_code
_entity_poly.pdbx_strand_id
1 'polypeptide(L)'
;MRHRLYPAILIAVFVLSRGVALAAGLRYSTIELVWFWQVLDLDVLHHHLARGLLNLHGQPPLYNGLIGLALKLAGDSFGWVLLGLQLLLGLAATLSIYLCLVRLRLWPSISFWVALFLLLNPSAILFEFDALYTQLVYAGLCVMALAITGYVQTRASAWLWTTLGLGLGLTLVRATYQWMWLAALCVLLWWLLPEARRRTTPICLTVLALSLLWPFKNLVRFHHFTSSTWAPYSVAKHWSASDPAVAAWAATGKLPTFTYSESEGAEKENEWLRERWRAPKRGAPELDELTKSVGGAANWNSLALLRMHDAQAKDVSFLLRHHPLPVLVEAVKGVRLYFEPTSRYFLISQDEAASEYRKLASITHSIDRTCCNLFGLPPDFRSDYRPPNQAALKDHSTPLQLFQRLCVGAIAIFALMLAALASTTKQSFWRNDPDRRVVTILLGWSVVWVFVVTSLVETGENMRFRFETQALAMVMVAVFTQQLWDSRRRRLIDPH
;
A
#
# COMPACT_ATOMS: atom_id res chain seq x y z
N MET A 1 31.65 10.36 16.57
CA MET A 1 31.80 8.90 16.35
C MET A 1 30.47 8.13 16.40
N ARG A 2 29.63 8.28 17.44
CA ARG A 2 28.34 7.53 17.56
C ARG A 2 27.39 7.63 16.35
N HIS A 3 27.35 8.77 15.66
CA HIS A 3 26.47 8.96 14.49
C HIS A 3 26.78 8.06 13.28
N ARG A 4 28.03 7.63 13.10
CA ARG A 4 28.42 6.70 12.01
C ARG A 4 28.30 5.23 12.43
N LEU A 5 28.34 4.95 13.73
CA LEU A 5 28.27 3.59 14.26
C LEU A 5 26.86 2.98 14.07
N TYR A 6 25.80 3.72 14.37
CA TYR A 6 24.44 3.18 14.28
C TYR A 6 24.01 2.74 12.86
N PRO A 7 24.26 3.51 11.78
CA PRO A 7 24.01 3.03 10.41
C PRO A 7 24.77 1.75 10.08
N ALA A 8 26.04 1.64 10.50
CA ALA A 8 26.84 0.43 10.26
C ALA A 8 26.26 -0.79 10.99
N ILE A 9 25.81 -0.61 12.23
CA ILE A 9 25.12 -1.67 12.98
C ILE A 9 23.80 -2.05 12.29
N LEU A 10 23.00 -1.08 11.84
CA LEU A 10 21.75 -1.35 11.11
C LEU A 10 22.00 -2.13 9.82
N ILE A 11 23.04 -1.78 9.06
CA ILE A 11 23.46 -2.52 7.85
C ILE A 11 23.86 -3.96 8.23
N ALA A 12 24.68 -4.14 9.26
CA ALA A 12 25.12 -5.46 9.70
C ALA A 12 23.94 -6.34 10.15
N VAL A 13 23.01 -5.79 10.94
CA VAL A 13 21.80 -6.50 11.37
C VAL A 13 20.87 -6.79 10.19
N PHE A 14 20.76 -5.88 9.22
CA PHE A 14 20.01 -6.12 7.98
C PHE A 14 20.57 -7.33 7.24
N VAL A 15 21.87 -7.32 6.93
CA VAL A 15 22.53 -8.42 6.22
C VAL A 15 22.40 -9.74 6.98
N LEU A 16 22.62 -9.72 8.30
CA LEU A 16 22.50 -10.92 9.13
C LEU A 16 21.07 -11.47 9.15
N SER A 17 20.07 -10.62 9.41
CA SER A 17 18.67 -11.05 9.49
C SER A 17 18.15 -11.62 8.16
N ARG A 18 18.53 -11.02 7.02
CA ARG A 18 18.12 -11.50 5.69
C ARG A 18 18.92 -12.74 5.27
N GLY A 19 20.19 -12.84 5.67
CA GLY A 19 20.99 -14.05 5.53
C GLY A 19 20.39 -15.23 6.30
N VAL A 20 19.94 -15.00 7.53
CA VAL A 20 19.22 -16.00 8.33
C VAL A 20 17.89 -16.38 7.68
N ALA A 21 17.13 -15.42 7.16
CA ALA A 21 15.88 -15.69 6.44
C ALA A 21 16.12 -16.59 5.21
N LEU A 22 17.12 -16.27 4.38
CA LEU A 22 17.52 -17.09 3.24
C LEU A 22 17.97 -18.50 3.66
N ALA A 23 18.75 -18.60 4.73
CA ALA A 23 19.21 -19.87 5.28
C ALA A 23 18.07 -20.71 5.87
N ALA A 24 17.05 -20.07 6.45
CA ALA A 24 15.81 -20.69 6.91
C ALA A 24 14.88 -21.10 5.75
N GLY A 25 15.30 -20.87 4.50
CA GLY A 25 14.60 -21.32 3.32
C GLY A 25 13.61 -20.31 2.75
N LEU A 26 13.61 -19.03 3.16
CA LEU A 26 12.77 -18.03 2.52
C LEU A 26 13.18 -17.84 1.05
N ARG A 27 12.19 -17.83 0.15
CA ARG A 27 12.41 -17.70 -1.30
C ARG A 27 11.49 -16.65 -1.87
N TYR A 28 12.01 -15.95 -2.88
CA TYR A 28 11.23 -15.04 -3.70
C TYR A 28 10.50 -15.87 -4.76
N SER A 29 9.17 -15.81 -4.77
CA SER A 29 8.37 -16.51 -5.78
C SER A 29 8.02 -15.60 -6.95
N THR A 30 8.44 -15.97 -8.15
CA THR A 30 8.02 -15.29 -9.38
C THR A 30 6.72 -15.84 -9.96
N ILE A 31 6.31 -17.07 -9.59
CA ILE A 31 5.12 -17.68 -10.17
C ILE A 31 3.84 -16.97 -9.70
N GLU A 32 3.86 -16.33 -8.54
CA GLU A 32 2.75 -15.48 -8.09
C GLU A 32 2.45 -14.31 -9.03
N LEU A 33 3.47 -13.77 -9.72
CA LEU A 33 3.30 -12.68 -10.68
C LEU A 33 2.37 -13.08 -11.85
N VAL A 34 2.33 -14.36 -12.19
CA VAL A 34 1.42 -14.90 -13.21
C VAL A 34 -0.03 -14.70 -12.76
N TRP A 35 -0.31 -14.92 -11.46
CA TRP A 35 -1.65 -14.86 -10.88
C TRP A 35 -2.07 -13.47 -10.42
N PHE A 36 -1.12 -12.54 -10.26
CA PHE A 36 -1.44 -11.18 -9.85
C PHE A 36 -2.25 -10.45 -10.92
N TRP A 37 -3.44 -10.03 -10.53
CA TRP A 37 -4.34 -9.27 -11.40
C TRP A 37 -3.68 -7.97 -11.89
N GLN A 38 -2.78 -7.39 -11.07
CA GLN A 38 -2.16 -6.10 -11.32
C GLN A 38 -1.02 -6.17 -12.35
N VAL A 39 -0.55 -7.38 -12.67
CA VAL A 39 0.57 -7.63 -13.57
C VAL A 39 0.03 -8.07 -14.92
N LEU A 40 0.47 -7.42 -15.99
CA LEU A 40 0.20 -7.84 -17.36
C LEU A 40 0.81 -9.21 -17.62
N ASP A 41 0.38 -9.83 -18.71
CA ASP A 41 0.99 -11.03 -19.22
C ASP A 41 2.54 -10.88 -19.32
N LEU A 42 3.27 -11.82 -18.74
CA LEU A 42 4.73 -11.79 -18.70
C LEU A 42 5.32 -11.86 -20.11
N ASP A 43 4.69 -12.55 -21.05
CA ASP A 43 5.14 -12.60 -22.45
C ASP A 43 5.00 -11.24 -23.13
N VAL A 44 3.91 -10.52 -22.83
CA VAL A 44 3.72 -9.14 -23.30
C VAL A 44 4.77 -8.21 -22.67
N LEU A 45 5.05 -8.35 -21.37
CA LEU A 45 6.08 -7.55 -20.71
C LEU A 45 7.49 -7.84 -21.23
N HIS A 46 7.79 -9.09 -21.56
CA HIS A 46 9.09 -9.51 -22.08
C HIS A 46 9.30 -9.04 -23.53
N HIS A 47 8.35 -9.33 -24.41
CA HIS A 47 8.53 -9.12 -25.86
C HIS A 47 7.97 -7.78 -26.35
N HIS A 48 6.97 -7.20 -25.66
CA HIS A 48 6.22 -6.02 -26.13
C HIS A 48 6.02 -4.94 -25.05
N LEU A 49 6.97 -4.78 -24.12
CA LEU A 49 6.89 -3.88 -22.96
C LEU A 49 6.23 -2.52 -23.24
N ALA A 50 6.75 -1.75 -24.21
CA ALA A 50 6.25 -0.41 -24.50
C ALA A 50 4.78 -0.43 -24.97
N ARG A 51 4.40 -1.41 -25.80
CA ARG A 51 3.02 -1.59 -26.28
C ARG A 51 2.11 -1.99 -25.11
N GLY A 52 2.55 -2.97 -24.31
CA GLY A 52 1.83 -3.44 -23.13
C GLY A 52 1.54 -2.32 -22.14
N LEU A 53 2.56 -1.52 -21.79
CA LEU A 53 2.37 -0.35 -20.93
C LEU A 53 1.43 0.67 -21.56
N LEU A 54 1.60 1.04 -22.83
CA LEU A 54 0.72 2.02 -23.47
C LEU A 54 -0.77 1.58 -23.46
N ASN A 55 -1.00 0.27 -23.60
CA ASN A 55 -2.32 -0.35 -23.54
C ASN A 55 -2.80 -0.72 -22.12
N LEU A 56 -1.98 -0.52 -21.09
CA LEU A 56 -2.36 -0.76 -19.70
C LEU A 56 -3.34 0.32 -19.23
N HIS A 57 -4.57 -0.07 -18.93
CA HIS A 57 -5.60 0.78 -18.33
C HIS A 57 -6.06 0.28 -16.96
N GLY A 58 -5.82 -1.00 -16.66
CA GLY A 58 -6.20 -1.61 -15.38
C GLY A 58 -5.41 -1.07 -14.19
N GLN A 59 -4.14 -0.67 -14.38
CA GLN A 59 -3.24 -0.28 -13.30
C GLN A 59 -2.28 0.86 -13.69
N PRO A 60 -1.65 1.51 -12.70
CA PRO A 60 -0.48 2.35 -12.93
C PRO A 60 0.71 1.56 -13.52
N PRO A 61 1.56 2.20 -14.35
CA PRO A 61 2.47 1.47 -15.23
C PRO A 61 3.81 1.06 -14.62
N LEU A 62 4.29 1.76 -13.60
CA LEU A 62 5.68 1.64 -13.16
C LEU A 62 6.01 0.26 -12.63
N TYR A 63 5.09 -0.39 -11.91
CA TYR A 63 5.31 -1.75 -11.43
C TYR A 63 5.44 -2.78 -12.57
N ASN A 64 4.54 -2.71 -13.55
CA ASN A 64 4.64 -3.52 -14.78
C ASN A 64 5.92 -3.20 -15.57
N GLY A 65 6.30 -1.93 -15.62
CA GLY A 65 7.55 -1.48 -16.23
C GLY A 65 8.78 -2.09 -15.58
N LEU A 66 8.83 -2.11 -14.24
CA LEU A 66 9.92 -2.71 -13.47
C LEU A 66 10.03 -4.22 -13.73
N ILE A 67 8.90 -4.94 -13.73
CA ILE A 67 8.88 -6.38 -14.04
C ILE A 67 9.37 -6.63 -15.48
N GLY A 68 8.84 -5.89 -16.45
CA GLY A 68 9.23 -6.03 -17.85
C GLY A 68 10.70 -5.70 -18.11
N LEU A 69 11.27 -4.72 -17.40
CA LEU A 69 12.70 -4.44 -17.45
C LEU A 69 13.51 -5.58 -16.84
N ALA A 70 13.11 -6.13 -15.69
CA ALA A 70 13.77 -7.27 -15.08
C ALA A 70 13.77 -8.50 -16.01
N LEU A 71 12.62 -8.80 -16.65
CA LEU A 71 12.50 -9.86 -17.66
C LEU A 71 13.47 -9.65 -18.82
N LYS A 72 13.56 -8.43 -19.36
CA LYS A 72 14.49 -8.12 -20.45
C LYS A 72 15.96 -8.22 -20.06
N LEU A 73 16.29 -7.95 -18.79
CA LEU A 73 17.67 -7.96 -18.31
C LEU A 73 18.16 -9.38 -17.98
N ALA A 74 17.29 -10.26 -17.48
CA ALA A 74 17.70 -11.53 -16.89
C ALA A 74 16.90 -12.75 -17.37
N GLY A 75 15.94 -12.59 -18.28
CA GLY A 75 15.10 -13.68 -18.78
C GLY A 75 14.46 -14.45 -17.64
N ASP A 76 14.63 -15.77 -17.63
CA ASP A 76 14.09 -16.67 -16.59
C ASP A 76 14.63 -16.37 -15.17
N SER A 77 15.77 -15.68 -15.06
CA SER A 77 16.39 -15.30 -13.77
C SER A 77 15.94 -13.94 -13.24
N PHE A 78 14.91 -13.31 -13.83
CA PHE A 78 14.44 -11.99 -13.43
C PHE A 78 13.99 -11.90 -11.95
N GLY A 79 13.57 -13.01 -11.35
CA GLY A 79 13.24 -13.08 -9.92
C GLY A 79 14.39 -12.63 -9.01
N TRP A 80 15.64 -12.96 -9.36
CA TRP A 80 16.82 -12.52 -8.60
C TRP A 80 17.05 -11.02 -8.69
N VAL A 81 16.77 -10.41 -9.84
CA VAL A 81 16.84 -8.96 -10.03
C VAL A 81 15.80 -8.26 -9.15
N LEU A 82 14.57 -8.78 -9.13
CA LEU A 82 13.48 -8.24 -8.31
C LEU A 82 13.76 -8.41 -6.81
N LEU A 83 14.24 -9.58 -6.37
CA LEU A 83 14.65 -9.79 -4.98
C LEU A 83 15.78 -8.84 -4.56
N GLY A 84 16.83 -8.72 -5.38
CA GLY A 84 17.93 -7.79 -5.11
C GLY A 84 17.45 -6.34 -4.97
N LEU A 85 16.52 -5.92 -5.82
CA LEU A 85 15.87 -4.61 -5.72
C LEU A 85 15.08 -4.47 -4.41
N GLN A 86 14.28 -5.46 -4.03
CA GLN A 86 13.48 -5.40 -2.79
C GLN A 86 14.35 -5.34 -1.53
N LEU A 87 15.44 -6.11 -1.48
CA LEU A 87 16.41 -6.06 -0.38
C LEU A 87 17.10 -4.69 -0.30
N LEU A 88 17.51 -4.12 -1.44
CA LEU A 88 18.10 -2.79 -1.49
C LEU A 88 17.11 -1.72 -1.00
N LEU A 89 15.84 -1.84 -1.40
CA LEU A 89 14.76 -0.96 -0.95
C LEU A 89 14.50 -1.10 0.56
N GLY A 90 14.54 -2.31 1.13
CA GLY A 90 14.42 -2.54 2.57
C GLY A 90 15.54 -1.89 3.38
N LEU A 91 16.78 -1.99 2.88
CA LEU A 91 17.93 -1.32 3.48
C LEU A 91 17.79 0.21 3.37
N ALA A 92 17.44 0.72 2.20
CA ALA A 92 17.23 2.15 1.96
C ALA A 92 16.13 2.73 2.86
N ALA A 93 15.03 1.98 3.06
CA ALA A 93 13.95 2.35 3.97
C ALA A 93 14.45 2.50 5.40
N THR A 94 15.16 1.48 5.92
CA THR A 94 15.71 1.49 7.28
C THR A 94 16.62 2.68 7.52
N LEU A 95 17.60 2.89 6.63
CA LEU A 95 18.56 3.98 6.75
C LEU A 95 17.85 5.34 6.63
N SER A 96 16.86 5.46 5.76
CA SER A 96 16.11 6.70 5.57
C SER A 96 15.32 7.08 6.81
N ILE A 97 14.71 6.12 7.50
CA ILE A 97 14.00 6.37 8.76
C ILE A 97 14.96 6.80 9.86
N TYR A 98 16.08 6.09 10.03
CA TYR A 98 17.11 6.49 11.02
C TYR A 98 17.59 7.92 10.76
N LEU A 99 17.98 8.22 9.52
CA LEU A 99 18.47 9.54 9.12
C LEU A 99 17.38 10.62 9.28
N CYS A 100 16.13 10.32 8.94
CA CYS A 100 14.99 11.21 9.12
C CYS A 100 14.85 11.62 10.60
N LEU A 101 14.85 10.65 11.51
CA LEU A 101 14.72 10.89 12.96
C LEU A 101 15.91 11.69 13.52
N VAL A 102 17.14 11.37 13.11
CA VAL A 102 18.33 12.12 13.51
C VAL A 102 18.26 13.57 12.99
N ARG A 103 17.84 13.78 11.74
CA ARG A 103 17.64 15.13 11.19
C ARG A 103 16.57 15.91 11.94
N LEU A 104 15.51 15.24 12.40
CA LEU A 104 14.49 15.82 13.28
C LEU A 104 14.96 16.04 14.73
N ARG A 105 16.27 15.89 15.00
CA ARG A 105 16.92 16.15 16.28
C ARG A 105 16.44 15.23 17.40
N LEU A 106 16.00 14.01 17.08
CA LEU A 106 15.76 13.00 18.11
C LEU A 106 17.10 12.47 18.62
N TRP A 107 17.08 11.87 19.81
CA TRP A 107 18.27 11.21 20.34
C TRP A 107 18.68 10.05 19.44
N PRO A 108 19.95 9.96 18.99
CA PRO A 108 20.39 8.94 18.06
C PRO A 108 20.08 7.50 18.49
N SER A 109 20.10 7.23 19.80
CA SER A 109 19.71 5.91 20.34
C SER A 109 18.23 5.61 20.14
N ILE A 110 17.33 6.59 20.34
CA ILE A 110 15.90 6.42 20.06
C ILE A 110 15.70 6.18 18.56
N SER A 111 16.37 6.98 17.72
CA SER A 111 16.33 6.81 16.26
C SER A 111 16.80 5.42 15.82
N PHE A 112 17.86 4.91 16.43
CA PHE A 112 18.37 3.56 16.20
C PHE A 112 17.35 2.50 16.58
N TRP A 113 16.76 2.56 17.78
CA TRP A 113 15.79 1.56 18.24
C TRP A 113 14.52 1.55 17.40
N VAL A 114 14.01 2.71 16.99
CA VAL A 114 12.84 2.79 16.09
C VAL A 114 13.16 2.15 14.73
N ALA A 115 14.31 2.49 14.13
CA ALA A 115 14.72 1.90 12.86
C ALA A 115 14.98 0.39 12.96
N LEU A 116 15.61 -0.06 14.06
CA LEU A 116 15.87 -1.47 14.32
C LEU A 116 14.58 -2.28 14.49
N PHE A 117 13.60 -1.73 15.22
CA PHE A 117 12.30 -2.38 15.39
C PHE A 117 11.56 -2.55 14.06
N LEU A 118 11.58 -1.52 13.20
CA LEU A 118 11.01 -1.60 11.86
C LEU A 118 11.77 -2.58 10.96
N LEU A 119 13.10 -2.62 11.04
CA LEU A 119 13.95 -3.54 10.28
C LEU A 119 13.68 -5.00 10.64
N LEU A 120 13.51 -5.30 11.94
CA LEU A 120 13.28 -6.66 12.45
C LEU A 120 11.81 -7.08 12.44
N ASN A 121 10.91 -6.22 11.94
CA ASN A 121 9.50 -6.58 11.77
C ASN A 121 9.39 -7.78 10.81
N PRO A 122 8.80 -8.93 11.23
CA PRO A 122 8.65 -10.11 10.38
C PRO A 122 7.88 -9.83 9.10
N SER A 123 6.90 -8.92 9.15
CA SER A 123 6.16 -8.51 7.96
C SER A 123 7.07 -7.80 6.95
N ALA A 124 8.05 -7.01 7.42
CA ALA A 124 9.00 -6.35 6.54
C ALA A 124 9.93 -7.36 5.87
N ILE A 125 10.35 -8.40 6.58
CA ILE A 125 11.11 -9.51 5.99
C ILE A 125 10.24 -10.21 4.95
N LEU A 126 9.01 -10.61 5.28
CA LEU A 126 8.12 -11.30 4.33
C LEU A 126 7.85 -10.47 3.06
N PHE A 127 7.59 -9.17 3.20
CA PHE A 127 7.37 -8.30 2.03
C PHE A 127 8.61 -8.06 1.17
N GLU A 128 9.83 -8.32 1.67
CA GLU A 128 11.05 -8.31 0.83
C GLU A 128 11.22 -9.59 0.01
N PHE A 129 10.46 -10.64 0.31
CA PHE A 129 10.41 -11.90 -0.45
C PHE A 129 9.08 -12.06 -1.21
N ASP A 130 8.13 -11.15 -1.02
CA ASP A 130 6.84 -11.10 -1.70
C ASP A 130 6.99 -10.41 -3.05
N ALA A 131 6.40 -10.94 -4.12
CA ALA A 131 6.57 -10.34 -5.43
C ALA A 131 5.87 -8.98 -5.56
N LEU A 132 4.88 -8.70 -4.71
CA LEU A 132 4.02 -7.53 -4.78
C LEU A 132 4.76 -6.19 -4.55
N TYR A 133 4.21 -5.10 -5.11
CA TYR A 133 4.74 -3.74 -4.97
C TYR A 133 4.67 -3.12 -3.57
N THR A 134 4.17 -3.82 -2.54
CA THR A 134 4.01 -3.25 -1.19
C THR A 134 5.34 -2.78 -0.60
N GLN A 135 6.42 -3.53 -0.79
CA GLN A 135 7.75 -3.13 -0.34
C GLN A 135 8.28 -1.89 -1.10
N LEU A 136 7.99 -1.78 -2.40
CA LEU A 136 8.35 -0.62 -3.20
C LEU A 136 7.68 0.66 -2.68
N VAL A 137 6.39 0.57 -2.34
CA VAL A 137 5.65 1.69 -1.76
C VAL A 137 6.20 2.06 -0.38
N TYR A 138 6.38 1.07 0.50
CA TYR A 138 6.92 1.26 1.84
C TYR A 138 8.28 1.98 1.82
N ALA A 139 9.22 1.48 1.01
CA ALA A 139 10.54 2.08 0.86
C ALA A 139 10.48 3.48 0.24
N GLY A 140 9.65 3.67 -0.79
CA GLY A 140 9.42 4.97 -1.43
C GLY A 140 8.94 6.01 -0.43
N LEU A 141 7.99 5.66 0.44
CA LEU A 141 7.50 6.54 1.51
C LEU A 141 8.58 6.84 2.56
N CYS A 142 9.40 5.86 2.95
CA CYS A 142 10.48 6.05 3.91
C CYS A 142 11.57 7.01 3.39
N VAL A 143 11.99 6.84 2.13
CA VAL A 143 12.96 7.75 1.49
C VAL A 143 12.32 9.13 1.28
N MET A 144 11.05 9.18 0.91
CA MET A 144 10.30 10.45 0.78
C MET A 144 10.21 11.18 2.13
N ALA A 145 10.07 10.49 3.26
CA ALA A 145 10.07 11.13 4.58
C ALA A 145 11.41 11.80 4.92
N LEU A 146 12.53 11.14 4.59
CA LEU A 146 13.85 11.76 4.69
C LEU A 146 13.97 12.97 3.76
N ALA A 147 13.49 12.85 2.51
CA ALA A 147 13.54 13.93 1.54
C ALA A 147 12.70 15.15 1.95
N ILE A 148 11.47 14.93 2.45
CA ILE A 148 10.61 15.97 3.01
C ILE A 148 11.33 16.68 4.15
N THR A 149 11.93 15.92 5.07
CA THR A 149 12.68 16.49 6.20
C THR A 149 13.86 17.32 5.72
N GLY A 150 14.63 16.82 4.74
CA GLY A 150 15.73 17.56 4.12
C GLY A 150 15.26 18.85 3.46
N TYR A 151 14.12 18.82 2.77
CA TYR A 151 13.55 20.00 2.12
C TYR A 151 13.05 21.03 3.13
N VAL A 152 12.30 20.62 4.17
CA VAL A 152 11.81 21.51 5.23
C VAL A 152 12.96 22.26 5.92
N GLN A 153 14.09 21.59 6.13
CA GLN A 153 15.24 22.17 6.83
C GLN A 153 16.12 23.07 5.95
N THR A 154 16.43 22.61 4.73
CA THR A 154 17.46 23.25 3.89
C THR A 154 16.88 24.06 2.75
N ARG A 155 15.59 23.85 2.43
CA ARG A 155 14.88 24.41 1.27
C ARG A 155 15.50 24.04 -0.07
N ALA A 156 16.51 23.16 -0.13
CA ALA A 156 17.22 22.86 -1.36
C ALA A 156 16.35 22.11 -2.37
N SER A 157 16.39 22.52 -3.64
CA SER A 157 15.53 21.95 -4.71
C SER A 157 15.75 20.45 -4.91
N ALA A 158 16.95 19.93 -4.67
CA ALA A 158 17.24 18.51 -4.79
C ALA A 158 16.32 17.65 -3.89
N TRP A 159 16.08 18.09 -2.66
CA TRP A 159 15.18 17.41 -1.73
C TRP A 159 13.72 17.51 -2.17
N LEU A 160 13.31 18.63 -2.76
CA LEU A 160 11.97 18.79 -3.31
C LEU A 160 11.75 17.90 -4.54
N TRP A 161 12.70 17.87 -5.48
CA TRP A 161 12.68 16.96 -6.62
C TRP A 161 12.65 15.50 -6.18
N THR A 162 13.42 15.14 -5.15
CA THR A 162 13.37 13.78 -4.58
C THR A 162 11.99 13.48 -3.97
N THR A 163 11.44 14.40 -3.18
CA THR A 163 10.12 14.26 -2.56
C THR A 163 9.02 14.06 -3.60
N LEU A 164 8.93 14.98 -4.56
CA LEU A 164 7.86 15.00 -5.55
C LEU A 164 8.10 13.95 -6.65
N GLY A 165 9.35 13.63 -6.98
CA GLY A 165 9.70 12.54 -7.89
C GLY A 165 9.32 11.17 -7.33
N LEU A 166 9.57 10.92 -6.03
CA LEU A 166 9.07 9.73 -5.35
C LEU A 166 7.54 9.73 -5.29
N GLY A 167 6.91 10.86 -4.97
CA GLY A 167 5.45 11.00 -5.01
C GLY A 167 4.85 10.65 -6.37
N LEU A 168 5.43 11.17 -7.46
CA LEU A 168 5.08 10.80 -8.83
C LEU A 168 5.27 9.30 -9.08
N GLY A 169 6.41 8.74 -8.67
CA GLY A 169 6.68 7.31 -8.74
C GLY A 169 5.58 6.49 -8.07
N LEU A 170 5.16 6.86 -6.86
CA LEU A 170 4.06 6.20 -6.15
C LEU A 170 2.74 6.27 -6.92
N THR A 171 2.44 7.41 -7.56
CA THR A 171 1.25 7.52 -8.43
C THR A 171 1.29 6.61 -9.65
N LEU A 172 2.49 6.24 -10.09
CA LEU A 172 2.71 5.32 -11.20
C LEU A 172 2.87 3.86 -10.73
N VAL A 173 3.02 3.59 -9.43
CA VAL A 173 3.10 2.22 -8.88
C VAL A 173 1.73 1.73 -8.44
N ARG A 174 0.96 2.54 -7.72
CA ARG A 174 -0.26 2.09 -7.04
C ARG A 174 -1.38 3.11 -7.08
N ALA A 175 -2.58 2.63 -7.43
CA ALA A 175 -3.76 3.47 -7.62
C ALA A 175 -4.27 4.17 -6.34
N THR A 176 -3.81 3.75 -5.15
CA THR A 176 -4.10 4.44 -3.88
C THR A 176 -3.48 5.85 -3.84
N TYR A 177 -2.31 6.05 -4.45
CA TYR A 177 -1.60 7.34 -4.47
C TYR A 177 -1.96 8.10 -5.75
N GLN A 178 -3.16 8.66 -5.83
CA GLN A 178 -3.58 9.38 -7.04
C GLN A 178 -2.94 10.77 -7.15
N TRP A 179 -3.08 11.40 -8.31
CA TRP A 179 -2.66 12.79 -8.51
C TRP A 179 -3.29 13.75 -7.46
N MET A 180 -4.49 13.44 -6.95
CA MET A 180 -5.14 14.20 -5.86
C MET A 180 -4.34 14.17 -4.56
N TRP A 181 -3.77 13.01 -4.20
CA TRP A 181 -2.90 12.86 -3.04
C TRP A 181 -1.64 13.71 -3.19
N LEU A 182 -1.04 13.69 -4.39
CA LEU A 182 0.14 14.48 -4.70
C LEU A 182 -0.16 15.98 -4.76
N ALA A 183 -1.33 16.37 -5.27
CA ALA A 183 -1.79 17.76 -5.31
C ALA A 183 -1.97 18.32 -3.90
N ALA A 184 -2.60 17.57 -3.01
CA ALA A 184 -2.73 17.95 -1.61
C ALA A 184 -1.36 18.06 -0.92
N LEU A 185 -0.42 17.16 -1.20
CA LEU A 185 0.96 17.28 -0.69
C LEU A 185 1.64 18.56 -1.21
N CYS A 186 1.46 18.91 -2.49
CA CYS A 186 1.98 20.16 -3.06
C CYS A 186 1.36 21.40 -2.40
N VAL A 187 0.04 21.40 -2.17
CA VAL A 187 -0.67 22.48 -1.47
C VAL A 187 -0.16 22.62 -0.04
N LEU A 188 0.03 21.51 0.69
CA LEU A 188 0.57 21.54 2.05
C LEU A 188 2.00 22.07 2.07
N LEU A 189 2.87 21.64 1.16
CA LEU A 189 4.23 22.18 1.02
C LEU A 189 4.20 23.68 0.72
N TRP A 190 3.34 24.13 -0.18
CA TRP A 190 3.20 25.55 -0.54
C TRP A 190 2.64 26.40 0.61
N TRP A 191 1.68 25.86 1.37
CA TRP A 191 1.06 26.55 2.50
C TRP A 191 2.04 26.66 3.67
N LEU A 192 2.60 25.53 4.12
CA LEU A 192 3.39 25.44 5.34
C LEU A 192 4.78 26.09 5.22
N LEU A 193 5.22 26.38 3.99
CA LEU A 193 6.56 26.90 3.70
C LEU A 193 6.50 28.18 2.86
N PRO A 194 5.94 29.28 3.41
CA PRO A 194 5.71 30.51 2.66
C PRO A 194 6.98 31.11 2.05
N GLU A 195 8.13 30.98 2.72
CA GLU A 195 9.42 31.49 2.26
C GLU A 195 9.95 30.75 1.03
N ALA A 196 9.49 29.51 0.82
CA ALA A 196 9.95 28.64 -0.27
C ALA A 196 9.02 28.67 -1.49
N ARG A 197 7.85 29.34 -1.44
CA ARG A 197 6.80 29.28 -2.48
C ARG A 197 7.30 29.51 -3.90
N ARG A 198 8.15 30.51 -4.13
CA ARG A 198 8.71 30.81 -5.46
C ARG A 198 9.45 29.62 -6.07
N ARG A 199 10.08 28.79 -5.23
CA ARG A 199 10.79 27.56 -5.62
C ARG A 199 9.85 26.35 -5.67
N THR A 200 8.93 26.25 -4.72
CA THR A 200 7.97 25.13 -4.61
C THR A 200 7.02 25.09 -5.81
N THR A 201 6.43 26.23 -6.16
CA THR A 201 5.38 26.33 -7.19
C THR A 201 5.78 25.70 -8.53
N PRO A 202 6.88 26.10 -9.20
CA PRO A 202 7.20 25.55 -10.51
C PRO A 202 7.42 24.04 -10.47
N ILE A 203 8.11 23.52 -9.45
CA ILE A 203 8.39 22.08 -9.34
C ILE A 203 7.08 21.32 -9.06
N CYS A 204 6.22 21.81 -8.18
CA CYS A 204 4.90 21.22 -7.94
C CYS A 204 4.06 21.19 -9.23
N LEU A 205 3.99 22.30 -9.97
CA LEU A 205 3.23 22.35 -11.23
C LEU A 205 3.79 21.36 -12.26
N THR A 206 5.11 21.28 -12.41
CA THR A 206 5.75 20.33 -13.32
C THR A 206 5.41 18.89 -12.93
N VAL A 207 5.60 18.51 -11.67
CA VAL A 207 5.36 17.12 -11.24
C VAL A 207 3.87 16.77 -11.30
N LEU A 208 2.98 17.70 -10.95
CA LEU A 208 1.54 17.48 -11.09
C LEU A 208 1.15 17.29 -12.55
N ALA A 209 1.65 18.12 -13.47
CA ALA A 209 1.42 17.93 -14.90
C ALA A 209 1.90 16.55 -15.38
N LEU A 210 3.08 16.09 -14.92
CA LEU A 210 3.59 14.75 -15.22
C LEU A 210 2.68 13.64 -14.65
N SER A 211 2.14 13.81 -13.43
CA SER A 211 1.24 12.82 -12.82
C SER A 211 -0.09 12.69 -13.58
N LEU A 212 -0.50 13.73 -14.30
CA LEU A 212 -1.72 13.74 -15.11
C LEU A 212 -1.54 13.10 -16.49
N LEU A 213 -0.30 12.87 -16.96
CA LEU A 213 -0.06 12.25 -18.26
C LEU A 213 -0.70 10.86 -18.37
N TRP A 214 -0.67 10.07 -17.30
CA TRP A 214 -1.23 8.73 -17.32
C TRP A 214 -2.77 8.71 -17.34
N PRO A 215 -3.47 9.42 -16.44
CA PRO A 215 -4.92 9.65 -16.58
C PRO A 215 -5.32 10.23 -17.94
N PHE A 216 -4.53 11.16 -18.49
CA PHE A 216 -4.80 11.74 -19.79
C PHE A 216 -4.66 10.73 -20.93
N LYS A 217 -3.63 9.86 -20.90
CA LYS A 217 -3.52 8.73 -21.83
C LYS A 217 -4.77 7.86 -21.78
N ASN A 218 -5.26 7.54 -20.58
CA ASN A 218 -6.46 6.73 -20.41
C ASN A 218 -7.72 7.45 -20.93
N LEU A 219 -7.80 8.77 -20.78
CA LEU A 219 -8.88 9.57 -21.36
C LEU A 219 -8.86 9.49 -22.89
N VAL A 220 -7.69 9.61 -23.52
CA VAL A 220 -7.57 9.57 -24.98
C VAL A 220 -7.83 8.18 -25.56
N ARG A 221 -7.26 7.13 -24.97
CA ARG A 221 -7.32 5.76 -25.55
C ARG A 221 -8.53 4.94 -25.13
N PHE A 222 -9.04 5.20 -23.92
CA PHE A 222 -10.06 4.40 -23.27
C PHE A 222 -11.26 5.23 -22.79
N HIS A 223 -11.28 6.55 -23.02
CA HIS A 223 -12.34 7.45 -22.56
C HIS A 223 -12.51 7.53 -21.03
N HIS A 224 -11.42 7.25 -20.29
CA HIS A 224 -11.43 7.23 -18.83
C HIS A 224 -10.31 8.10 -18.24
N PHE A 225 -10.65 9.22 -17.60
CA PHE A 225 -9.66 10.04 -16.88
C PHE A 225 -9.36 9.44 -15.50
N THR A 226 -8.59 8.36 -15.47
CA THR A 226 -8.24 7.65 -14.23
C THR A 226 -6.85 7.02 -14.33
N SER A 227 -6.21 6.77 -13.19
CA SER A 227 -4.96 5.99 -13.12
C SER A 227 -5.20 4.48 -13.19
N SER A 228 -6.41 4.03 -12.84
CA SER A 228 -6.86 2.64 -12.91
C SER A 228 -8.35 2.58 -13.19
N THR A 229 -8.74 1.71 -14.11
CA THR A 229 -10.15 1.48 -14.50
C THR A 229 -10.88 0.52 -13.57
N TRP A 230 -10.24 0.03 -12.50
CA TRP A 230 -10.82 -0.93 -11.57
C TRP A 230 -11.62 -0.30 -10.42
N ALA A 231 -11.66 1.04 -10.33
CA ALA A 231 -12.38 1.70 -9.25
C ALA A 231 -13.85 1.25 -9.11
N PRO A 232 -14.64 1.08 -10.20
CA PRO A 232 -15.99 0.53 -10.10
C PRO A 232 -16.03 -0.87 -9.47
N TYR A 233 -15.07 -1.73 -9.84
CA TYR A 233 -14.96 -3.09 -9.30
C TYR A 233 -14.64 -3.08 -7.80
N SER A 234 -13.61 -2.33 -7.37
CA SER A 234 -13.28 -2.23 -5.94
C SER A 234 -14.46 -1.74 -5.09
N VAL A 235 -15.22 -0.75 -5.60
CA VAL A 235 -16.40 -0.26 -4.88
C VAL A 235 -17.55 -1.28 -4.92
N ALA A 236 -17.76 -1.99 -6.03
CA ALA A 236 -18.83 -2.99 -6.14
C ALA A 236 -18.72 -4.15 -5.14
N LYS A 237 -17.51 -4.48 -4.67
CA LYS A 237 -17.28 -5.51 -3.64
C LYS A 237 -18.03 -5.27 -2.32
N HIS A 238 -18.52 -4.05 -2.09
CA HIS A 238 -19.28 -3.74 -0.87
C HIS A 238 -20.67 -4.40 -0.86
N TRP A 239 -21.14 -4.94 -2.00
CA TRP A 239 -22.41 -5.63 -2.12
C TRP A 239 -22.22 -7.08 -2.55
N SER A 240 -23.05 -7.96 -1.99
CA SER A 240 -23.10 -9.37 -2.41
C SER A 240 -24.23 -9.56 -3.42
N ALA A 241 -23.98 -10.31 -4.49
CA ALA A 241 -25.04 -10.79 -5.39
C ALA A 241 -26.10 -11.63 -4.66
N SER A 242 -25.78 -12.18 -3.47
CA SER A 242 -26.71 -12.95 -2.63
C SER A 242 -27.57 -12.09 -1.70
N ASP A 243 -27.33 -10.77 -1.61
CA ASP A 243 -28.21 -9.87 -0.87
C ASP A 243 -29.60 -9.85 -1.55
N PRO A 244 -30.71 -10.08 -0.81
CA PRO A 244 -32.04 -10.15 -1.41
C PRO A 244 -32.44 -8.91 -2.23
N ALA A 245 -32.04 -7.71 -1.81
CA ALA A 245 -32.34 -6.48 -2.54
C ALA A 245 -31.54 -6.40 -3.84
N VAL A 246 -30.25 -6.74 -3.77
CA VAL A 246 -29.36 -6.78 -4.94
C VAL A 246 -29.82 -7.84 -5.94
N ALA A 247 -30.14 -9.05 -5.47
CA ALA A 247 -30.63 -10.15 -6.28
C ALA A 247 -31.95 -9.79 -7.00
N ALA A 248 -32.89 -9.14 -6.32
CA ALA A 248 -34.15 -8.69 -6.92
C ALA A 248 -33.92 -7.64 -8.04
N TRP A 249 -32.99 -6.70 -7.83
CA TRP A 249 -32.62 -5.71 -8.85
C TRP A 249 -31.82 -6.32 -10.00
N ALA A 250 -30.95 -7.29 -9.74
CA ALA A 250 -30.25 -8.04 -10.77
C ALA A 250 -31.22 -8.85 -11.64
N ALA A 251 -32.19 -9.52 -11.02
CA ALA A 251 -33.23 -10.30 -11.72
C ALA A 251 -34.15 -9.43 -12.60
N THR A 252 -34.40 -8.18 -12.20
CA THR A 252 -35.16 -7.19 -13.00
C THR A 252 -34.29 -6.44 -14.02
N GLY A 253 -33.01 -6.80 -14.16
CA GLY A 253 -32.09 -6.21 -15.13
C GLY A 253 -31.55 -4.83 -14.74
N LYS A 254 -31.81 -4.35 -13.51
CA LYS A 254 -31.30 -3.06 -13.01
C LYS A 254 -29.83 -3.10 -12.61
N LEU A 255 -29.32 -4.28 -12.25
CA LEU A 255 -27.93 -4.53 -11.87
C LEU A 255 -27.31 -5.66 -12.73
N PRO A 256 -27.13 -5.43 -14.04
CA PRO A 256 -26.67 -6.46 -14.98
C PRO A 256 -25.28 -7.02 -14.70
N THR A 257 -24.46 -6.36 -13.88
CA THR A 257 -23.12 -6.87 -13.48
C THR A 257 -23.18 -7.82 -12.28
N PHE A 258 -24.28 -7.84 -11.53
CA PHE A 258 -24.48 -8.70 -10.37
C PHE A 258 -25.17 -10.03 -10.69
N THR A 259 -25.27 -10.40 -11.97
CA THR A 259 -25.83 -11.70 -12.39
C THR A 259 -24.82 -12.84 -12.38
N TYR A 260 -23.55 -12.54 -12.09
CA TYR A 260 -22.47 -13.51 -11.90
C TYR A 260 -21.97 -13.45 -10.46
N SER A 261 -21.53 -14.59 -9.92
CA SER A 261 -20.86 -14.66 -8.63
C SER A 261 -19.44 -15.17 -8.79
N GLU A 262 -18.45 -14.50 -8.18
CA GLU A 262 -17.05 -14.97 -8.16
C GLU A 262 -16.89 -16.41 -7.62
N SER A 263 -17.86 -16.91 -6.84
CA SER A 263 -17.91 -18.29 -6.36
C SER A 263 -18.08 -19.34 -7.47
N GLU A 264 -18.48 -18.91 -8.67
CA GLU A 264 -18.67 -19.76 -9.83
C GLU A 264 -17.36 -20.08 -10.59
N GLY A 265 -16.27 -19.36 -10.28
CA GLY A 265 -14.93 -19.65 -10.77
C GLY A 265 -14.57 -19.00 -12.12
N ALA A 266 -13.26 -18.97 -12.42
CA ALA A 266 -12.69 -18.21 -13.53
C ALA A 266 -13.16 -18.67 -14.93
N GLU A 267 -13.48 -19.95 -15.11
CA GLU A 267 -13.99 -20.46 -16.40
C GLU A 267 -15.34 -19.84 -16.75
N LYS A 268 -16.27 -19.84 -15.79
CA LYS A 268 -17.59 -19.23 -15.94
C LYS A 268 -17.51 -17.71 -16.05
N GLU A 269 -16.58 -17.07 -15.34
CA GLU A 269 -16.31 -15.63 -15.52
C GLU A 269 -15.93 -15.32 -16.98
N ASN A 270 -15.02 -16.11 -17.55
CA ASN A 270 -14.58 -15.94 -18.93
C ASN A 270 -15.69 -16.21 -19.95
N GLU A 271 -16.58 -17.15 -19.68
CA GLU A 271 -17.77 -17.40 -20.51
C GLU A 271 -18.73 -16.20 -20.44
N TRP A 272 -19.04 -15.74 -19.22
CA TRP A 272 -19.90 -14.59 -18.99
C TRP A 272 -19.36 -13.30 -19.65
N LEU A 273 -18.04 -13.05 -19.56
CA LEU A 273 -17.37 -11.94 -20.23
C LEU A 273 -17.46 -12.06 -21.76
N ARG A 274 -17.31 -13.27 -22.32
CA ARG A 274 -17.44 -13.51 -23.77
C ARG A 274 -18.84 -13.26 -24.29
N GLU A 275 -19.85 -13.70 -23.56
CA GLU A 275 -21.24 -13.62 -23.98
C GLU A 275 -21.82 -12.22 -23.79
N ARG A 276 -21.60 -11.61 -22.63
CA ARG A 276 -22.33 -10.40 -22.21
C ARG A 276 -21.53 -9.12 -22.38
N TRP A 277 -20.19 -9.20 -22.34
CA TRP A 277 -19.30 -8.04 -22.32
C TRP A 277 -18.29 -8.01 -23.47
N ARG A 278 -18.59 -8.72 -24.57
CA ARG A 278 -17.72 -8.81 -25.75
C ARG A 278 -17.22 -7.44 -26.22
N ALA A 279 -15.92 -7.29 -26.40
CA ALA A 279 -15.32 -6.09 -26.98
C ALA A 279 -14.80 -6.35 -28.41
N PRO A 280 -14.75 -5.34 -29.29
CA PRO A 280 -14.08 -5.46 -30.58
C PRO A 280 -12.58 -5.72 -30.41
N LYS A 281 -12.04 -6.68 -31.14
CA LYS A 281 -10.59 -6.97 -31.13
C LYS A 281 -9.82 -5.79 -31.73
N ARG A 282 -8.68 -5.43 -31.13
CA ARG A 282 -7.77 -4.34 -31.56
C ARG A 282 -6.42 -4.84 -32.08
N GLY A 283 -6.19 -6.15 -32.11
CA GLY A 283 -4.92 -6.75 -32.52
C GLY A 283 -3.84 -6.66 -31.44
N ALA A 284 -4.25 -6.49 -30.18
CA ALA A 284 -3.35 -6.40 -29.03
C ALA A 284 -3.78 -7.44 -27.99
N PRO A 285 -3.00 -8.53 -27.76
CA PRO A 285 -3.41 -9.62 -26.87
C PRO A 285 -3.69 -9.13 -25.45
N GLU A 286 -2.93 -8.14 -24.96
CA GLU A 286 -3.16 -7.53 -23.64
C GLU A 286 -4.53 -6.84 -23.48
N LEU A 287 -5.23 -6.56 -24.58
CA LEU A 287 -6.57 -5.96 -24.63
C LEU A 287 -7.65 -6.96 -25.09
N ASP A 288 -7.29 -7.91 -25.95
CA ASP A 288 -8.25 -8.76 -26.66
C ASP A 288 -8.48 -10.11 -25.98
N GLU A 289 -7.46 -10.64 -25.29
CA GLU A 289 -7.54 -11.95 -24.63
C GLU A 289 -8.07 -11.83 -23.20
N LEU A 290 -8.87 -12.80 -22.77
CA LEU A 290 -9.45 -12.84 -21.42
C LEU A 290 -8.56 -13.54 -20.40
N THR A 291 -7.55 -14.26 -20.87
CA THR A 291 -6.58 -14.95 -20.03
C THR A 291 -5.17 -14.58 -20.44
N LYS A 292 -4.24 -14.64 -19.49
CA LYS A 292 -2.81 -14.54 -19.75
C LYS A 292 -2.33 -15.84 -20.38
N SER A 293 -1.37 -15.74 -21.29
CA SER A 293 -0.75 -16.86 -22.00
C SER A 293 -0.07 -17.84 -21.04
N VAL A 294 0.61 -17.32 -20.02
CA VAL A 294 1.25 -18.12 -18.97
C VAL A 294 0.25 -18.37 -17.84
N GLY A 295 0.09 -19.63 -17.44
CA GLY A 295 -0.71 -20.06 -16.28
C GLY A 295 -2.23 -19.93 -16.40
N GLY A 296 -2.76 -19.30 -17.45
CA GLY A 296 -4.20 -19.18 -17.69
C GLY A 296 -4.95 -18.23 -16.75
N ALA A 297 -4.23 -17.43 -15.96
CA ALA A 297 -4.84 -16.44 -15.07
C ALA A 297 -5.67 -15.41 -15.85
N ALA A 298 -6.72 -14.84 -15.23
CA ALA A 298 -7.55 -13.83 -15.87
C ALA A 298 -6.74 -12.58 -16.28
N ASN A 299 -7.02 -12.06 -17.48
CA ASN A 299 -6.45 -10.81 -17.97
C ASN A 299 -7.34 -9.63 -17.53
N TRP A 300 -7.01 -9.05 -16.38
CA TRP A 300 -7.69 -7.88 -15.80
C TRP A 300 -7.50 -6.56 -16.58
N ASN A 301 -6.76 -6.59 -17.69
CA ASN A 301 -6.58 -5.49 -18.63
C ASN A 301 -7.36 -5.72 -19.96
N SER A 302 -8.22 -6.73 -20.04
CA SER A 302 -9.02 -6.95 -21.25
C SER A 302 -10.08 -5.86 -21.46
N LEU A 303 -10.40 -5.57 -22.72
CA LEU A 303 -11.45 -4.62 -23.07
C LEU A 303 -12.84 -5.14 -22.67
N ALA A 304 -13.05 -6.45 -22.58
CA ALA A 304 -14.29 -7.02 -22.08
C ALA A 304 -14.52 -6.63 -20.62
N LEU A 305 -13.49 -6.75 -19.78
CA LEU A 305 -13.56 -6.29 -18.39
C LEU A 305 -13.72 -4.77 -18.29
N LEU A 306 -13.07 -3.99 -19.16
CA LEU A 306 -13.30 -2.54 -19.20
C LEU A 306 -14.78 -2.21 -19.45
N ARG A 307 -15.41 -2.86 -20.45
CA ARG A 307 -16.83 -2.66 -20.75
C ARG A 307 -17.74 -3.10 -19.59
N MET A 308 -17.37 -4.18 -18.91
CA MET A 308 -18.07 -4.61 -17.69
C MET A 308 -17.94 -3.55 -16.59
N HIS A 309 -16.75 -3.00 -16.35
CA HIS A 309 -16.53 -1.94 -15.36
C HIS A 309 -17.33 -0.67 -15.68
N ASP A 310 -17.50 -0.32 -16.97
CA ASP A 310 -18.34 0.81 -17.39
C ASP A 310 -19.80 0.61 -17.00
N ALA A 311 -20.32 -0.61 -17.14
CA ALA A 311 -21.65 -0.98 -16.66
C ALA A 311 -21.70 -1.01 -15.13
N GLN A 312 -20.67 -1.57 -14.50
CA GLN A 312 -20.57 -1.68 -13.04
C GLN A 312 -20.53 -0.30 -12.37
N ALA A 313 -19.95 0.72 -13.01
CA ALA A 313 -19.98 2.09 -12.50
C ALA A 313 -21.42 2.63 -12.38
N LYS A 314 -22.31 2.24 -13.30
CA LYS A 314 -23.75 2.59 -13.24
C LYS A 314 -24.44 1.82 -12.12
N ASP A 315 -24.16 0.53 -11.99
CA ASP A 315 -24.70 -0.33 -10.94
C ASP A 315 -24.29 0.17 -9.55
N VAL A 316 -23.01 0.52 -9.36
CA VAL A 316 -22.48 1.12 -8.12
C VAL A 316 -23.16 2.45 -7.83
N SER A 317 -23.33 3.33 -8.83
CA SER A 317 -24.03 4.60 -8.65
C SER A 317 -25.49 4.39 -8.23
N PHE A 318 -26.16 3.38 -8.79
CA PHE A 318 -27.50 2.99 -8.39
C PHE A 318 -27.53 2.49 -6.94
N LEU A 319 -26.63 1.58 -6.57
CA LEU A 319 -26.54 0.99 -5.24
C LEU A 319 -26.18 2.01 -4.16
N LEU A 320 -25.27 2.95 -4.44
CA LEU A 320 -24.96 4.05 -3.51
C LEU A 320 -26.17 4.93 -3.21
N ARG A 321 -27.11 5.07 -4.15
CA ARG A 321 -28.32 5.89 -3.96
C ARG A 321 -29.45 5.14 -3.25
N HIS A 322 -29.59 3.84 -3.50
CA HIS A 322 -30.76 3.06 -3.05
C HIS A 322 -30.46 2.07 -1.93
N HIS A 323 -29.19 1.67 -1.75
CA HIS A 323 -28.75 0.70 -0.75
C HIS A 323 -27.31 1.01 -0.26
N PRO A 324 -27.06 2.17 0.38
CA PRO A 324 -25.72 2.58 0.80
C PRO A 324 -25.21 1.87 2.06
N LEU A 325 -26.09 1.24 2.85
CA LEU A 325 -25.73 0.67 4.15
C LEU A 325 -24.59 -0.39 4.08
N PRO A 326 -24.56 -1.31 3.09
CA PRO A 326 -23.45 -2.25 2.94
C PRO A 326 -22.08 -1.57 2.82
N VAL A 327 -22.00 -0.37 2.21
CA VAL A 327 -20.74 0.37 2.12
C VAL A 327 -20.21 0.76 3.49
N LEU A 328 -21.10 1.24 4.39
CA LEU A 328 -20.71 1.59 5.76
C LEU A 328 -20.29 0.35 6.56
N VAL A 329 -21.02 -0.77 6.38
CA VAL A 329 -20.70 -2.03 7.05
C VAL A 329 -19.33 -2.57 6.62
N GLU A 330 -19.06 -2.58 5.33
CA GLU A 330 -17.77 -3.02 4.79
C GLU A 330 -16.66 -2.02 5.11
N ALA A 331 -16.93 -0.71 5.15
CA ALA A 331 -15.92 0.25 5.60
C ALA A 331 -15.51 0.04 7.07
N VAL A 332 -16.47 -0.29 7.96
CA VAL A 332 -16.16 -0.66 9.35
C VAL A 332 -15.32 -1.95 9.39
N LYS A 333 -15.61 -2.93 8.52
CA LYS A 333 -14.78 -4.13 8.37
C LYS A 333 -13.38 -3.78 7.87
N GLY A 334 -13.25 -2.88 6.89
CA GLY A 334 -11.97 -2.38 6.38
C GLY A 334 -11.14 -1.71 7.48
N VAL A 335 -11.75 -0.86 8.32
CA VAL A 335 -11.09 -0.28 9.51
C VAL A 335 -10.64 -1.36 10.48
N ARG A 336 -11.48 -2.37 10.75
CA ARG A 336 -11.12 -3.51 11.62
C ARG A 336 -9.91 -4.27 11.06
N LEU A 337 -9.96 -4.63 9.78
CA LEU A 337 -8.87 -5.31 9.06
C LEU A 337 -7.58 -4.48 9.05
N TYR A 338 -7.68 -3.14 8.93
CA TYR A 338 -6.53 -2.25 8.99
C TYR A 338 -5.72 -2.42 10.29
N PHE A 339 -6.40 -2.74 11.39
CA PHE A 339 -5.78 -2.96 12.70
C PHE A 339 -5.41 -4.42 13.00
N GLU A 340 -5.64 -5.37 12.10
CA GLU A 340 -5.14 -6.75 12.27
C GLU A 340 -3.61 -6.83 12.11
N PRO A 341 -2.93 -7.91 12.57
CA PRO A 341 -1.53 -8.15 12.26
C PRO A 341 -1.27 -8.11 10.75
N THR A 342 -0.23 -7.38 10.34
CA THR A 342 0.09 -7.23 8.92
C THR A 342 0.45 -8.57 8.28
N SER A 343 1.11 -9.43 9.04
CA SER A 343 1.55 -10.76 8.63
C SER A 343 0.39 -11.66 8.17
N ARG A 344 -0.85 -11.38 8.61
CA ARG A 344 -2.08 -12.06 8.18
C ARG A 344 -2.39 -11.87 6.70
N TYR A 345 -1.84 -10.85 6.06
CA TYR A 345 -1.93 -10.69 4.61
C TYR A 345 -1.49 -11.95 3.85
N PHE A 346 -0.41 -12.59 4.32
CA PHE A 346 0.16 -13.77 3.68
C PHE A 346 -0.70 -15.03 3.84
N LEU A 347 -1.69 -15.02 4.74
CA LEU A 347 -2.60 -16.14 4.95
C LEU A 347 -3.84 -16.06 4.06
N ILE A 348 -4.15 -14.88 3.55
CA ILE A 348 -5.27 -14.64 2.64
C ILE A 348 -4.81 -14.41 1.19
N SER A 349 -3.50 -14.37 0.97
CA SER A 349 -2.86 -14.27 -0.34
C SER A 349 -2.79 -15.65 -1.03
N GLN A 350 -2.04 -15.71 -2.13
CA GLN A 350 -1.76 -16.95 -2.87
C GLN A 350 -1.04 -18.00 -2.00
N ASP A 351 -1.11 -19.26 -2.44
CA ASP A 351 -0.63 -20.43 -1.69
C ASP A 351 0.87 -20.40 -1.35
N GLU A 352 1.69 -19.79 -2.19
CA GLU A 352 3.14 -19.75 -2.01
C GLU A 352 3.56 -18.71 -0.96
N ALA A 353 2.99 -17.51 -0.98
CA ALA A 353 3.11 -16.50 0.06
C ALA A 353 2.70 -17.06 1.44
N ALA A 354 1.64 -17.88 1.50
CA ALA A 354 1.26 -18.58 2.71
C ALA A 354 2.31 -19.62 3.15
N SER A 355 2.98 -20.28 2.20
CA SER A 355 4.08 -21.21 2.48
C SER A 355 5.30 -20.51 3.07
N GLU A 356 5.66 -19.32 2.56
CA GLU A 356 6.76 -18.51 3.08
C GLU A 356 6.44 -17.96 4.47
N TYR A 357 5.20 -17.50 4.70
CA TYR A 357 4.71 -17.11 6.01
C TYR A 357 4.87 -18.23 7.05
N ARG A 358 4.50 -19.48 6.69
CA ARG A 358 4.58 -20.63 7.60
C ARG A 358 6.00 -20.87 8.13
N LYS A 359 7.05 -20.51 7.38
CA LYS A 359 8.46 -20.62 7.82
C LYS A 359 8.80 -19.63 8.94
N LEU A 360 8.16 -18.46 8.95
CA LEU A 360 8.33 -17.44 9.99
C LEU A 360 7.21 -17.42 11.04
N ALA A 361 6.22 -18.30 10.93
CA ALA A 361 5.01 -18.27 11.76
C ALA A 361 5.33 -18.28 13.26
N SER A 362 6.30 -19.08 13.73
CA SER A 362 6.66 -19.12 15.16
C SER A 362 7.15 -17.76 15.70
N ILE A 363 7.98 -17.05 14.92
CA ILE A 363 8.51 -15.73 15.26
C ILE A 363 7.39 -14.69 15.17
N THR A 364 6.64 -14.73 14.08
CA THR A 364 5.49 -13.83 13.83
C THR A 364 4.45 -13.96 14.92
N HIS A 365 4.03 -15.17 15.30
CA HIS A 365 3.09 -15.42 16.39
C HIS A 365 3.63 -14.93 17.74
N SER A 366 4.93 -15.05 18.00
CA SER A 366 5.55 -14.56 19.24
C SER A 366 5.50 -13.02 19.31
N ILE A 367 5.76 -12.36 18.19
CA ILE A 367 5.69 -10.90 18.09
C ILE A 367 4.23 -10.44 18.15
N ASP A 368 3.33 -11.07 17.41
CA ASP A 368 1.90 -10.75 17.43
C ASP A 368 1.31 -10.99 18.83
N ARG A 369 1.74 -12.03 19.55
CA ARG A 369 1.32 -12.25 20.95
C ARG A 369 1.84 -11.16 21.89
N THR A 370 2.95 -10.50 21.58
CA THR A 370 3.50 -9.42 22.40
C THR A 370 2.92 -8.06 22.04
N CYS A 371 2.80 -7.78 20.74
CA CYS A 371 2.40 -6.48 20.21
C CYS A 371 0.89 -6.34 19.98
N CYS A 372 0.20 -7.45 19.72
CA CYS A 372 -1.21 -7.46 19.33
C CYS A 372 -2.15 -8.03 20.40
N ASN A 373 -1.64 -8.61 21.49
CA ASN A 373 -2.49 -9.22 22.51
C ASN A 373 -3.06 -8.18 23.49
N LEU A 374 -4.39 -8.05 23.50
CA LEU A 374 -5.14 -7.36 24.55
C LEU A 374 -5.56 -8.40 25.59
N PHE A 375 -5.19 -8.19 26.86
CA PHE A 375 -5.65 -8.99 28.01
C PHE A 375 -5.17 -10.46 28.11
N GLY A 376 -4.07 -10.84 27.45
CA GLY A 376 -3.47 -12.18 27.61
C GLY A 376 -4.18 -13.29 26.86
N LEU A 377 -5.18 -12.98 26.04
CA LEU A 377 -5.85 -13.91 25.13
C LEU A 377 -5.04 -14.01 23.84
N PRO A 378 -4.37 -15.14 23.54
CA PRO A 378 -3.59 -15.26 22.32
C PRO A 378 -4.52 -15.07 21.11
N PRO A 379 -4.07 -14.38 20.04
CA PRO A 379 -4.83 -14.30 18.80
C PRO A 379 -5.21 -15.72 18.36
N ASP A 380 -6.45 -15.92 17.91
CA ASP A 380 -6.91 -17.23 17.43
C ASP A 380 -6.26 -17.53 16.07
N PHE A 381 -5.06 -18.10 16.11
CA PHE A 381 -4.32 -18.55 14.93
C PHE A 381 -4.82 -19.92 14.41
N ARG A 382 -5.82 -20.55 15.04
CA ARG A 382 -6.34 -21.85 14.58
C ARG A 382 -7.07 -21.75 13.24
N SER A 383 -7.53 -20.56 12.85
CA SER A 383 -8.08 -20.31 11.51
C SER A 383 -7.02 -20.24 10.41
N ASP A 384 -5.75 -20.04 10.78
CA ASP A 384 -4.67 -19.70 9.85
C ASP A 384 -4.00 -20.95 9.23
N TYR A 385 -4.43 -22.13 9.66
CA TYR A 385 -3.92 -23.45 9.24
C TYR A 385 -4.92 -24.24 8.38
N ARG A 386 -5.82 -23.57 7.65
CA ARG A 386 -6.73 -24.28 6.74
C ARG A 386 -6.02 -24.67 5.45
N PRO A 387 -6.19 -25.91 4.97
CA PRO A 387 -5.56 -26.36 3.74
C PRO A 387 -6.17 -25.66 2.51
N PRO A 388 -5.39 -25.48 1.42
CA PRO A 388 -5.73 -24.66 0.23
C PRO A 388 -7.05 -24.99 -0.46
N ASN A 389 -7.51 -26.22 -0.32
CA ASN A 389 -8.71 -26.77 -0.93
C ASN A 389 -10.01 -26.40 -0.20
N GLN A 390 -9.94 -25.63 0.89
CA GLN A 390 -11.12 -25.03 1.51
C GLN A 390 -11.19 -23.57 1.09
N ALA A 391 -11.98 -23.30 0.04
CA ALA A 391 -12.39 -21.93 -0.30
C ALA A 391 -12.79 -21.19 0.98
N ALA A 392 -12.40 -19.92 1.11
CA ALA A 392 -12.62 -19.08 2.28
C ALA A 392 -14.08 -19.17 2.76
N LEU A 393 -14.35 -20.12 3.66
CA LEU A 393 -15.64 -20.28 4.30
C LEU A 393 -15.93 -18.94 4.97
N LYS A 394 -17.13 -18.37 4.69
CA LYS A 394 -17.65 -17.17 5.33
C LYS A 394 -17.16 -17.14 6.77
N ASP A 395 -16.37 -16.14 7.13
CA ASP A 395 -15.70 -16.06 8.42
C ASP A 395 -16.74 -16.13 9.55
N HIS A 396 -16.97 -17.32 10.08
CA HIS A 396 -17.94 -17.57 11.16
C HIS A 396 -17.38 -17.18 12.53
N SER A 397 -16.34 -16.33 12.55
CA SER A 397 -15.77 -15.81 13.78
C SER A 397 -16.83 -15.11 14.60
N THR A 398 -16.92 -15.49 15.87
CA THR A 398 -17.72 -14.76 16.85
C THR A 398 -17.21 -13.32 16.96
N PRO A 399 -18.05 -12.34 17.38
CA PRO A 399 -17.60 -10.98 17.63
C PRO A 399 -16.38 -10.89 18.56
N LEU A 400 -16.28 -11.82 19.53
CA LEU A 400 -15.13 -11.94 20.42
C LEU A 400 -13.86 -12.36 19.67
N GLN A 401 -13.92 -13.34 18.78
CA GLN A 401 -12.78 -13.74 17.94
C GLN A 401 -12.36 -12.62 16.99
N LEU A 402 -13.32 -11.89 16.41
CA LEU A 402 -13.03 -10.74 15.56
C LEU A 402 -12.32 -9.62 16.33
N PHE A 403 -12.65 -9.44 17.61
CA PHE A 403 -11.99 -8.48 18.51
C PHE A 403 -10.58 -8.95 18.94
N GLN A 404 -10.41 -10.25 19.20
CA GLN A 404 -9.11 -10.86 19.54
C GLN A 404 -8.07 -10.76 18.42
N ARG A 405 -8.51 -10.53 17.18
CA ARG A 405 -7.62 -10.31 16.02
C ARG A 405 -7.08 -8.89 15.92
N LEU A 406 -7.60 -7.93 16.69
CA LEU A 406 -7.12 -6.56 16.65
C LEU A 406 -5.74 -6.43 17.28
N CYS A 407 -4.82 -5.76 16.58
CA CYS A 407 -3.49 -5.47 17.09
C CYS A 407 -3.47 -4.20 17.93
N VAL A 408 -3.45 -4.36 19.26
CA VAL A 408 -3.42 -3.26 20.24
C VAL A 408 -2.27 -2.29 19.98
N GLY A 409 -1.08 -2.79 19.70
CA GLY A 409 0.09 -1.97 19.38
C GLY A 409 -0.16 -1.09 18.16
N ALA A 410 -0.80 -1.62 17.12
CA ALA A 410 -1.16 -0.83 15.94
C ALA A 410 -2.21 0.25 16.25
N ILE A 411 -3.22 -0.07 17.06
CA ILE A 411 -4.22 0.89 17.53
C ILE A 411 -3.55 2.00 18.35
N ALA A 412 -2.66 1.64 19.27
CA ALA A 412 -1.93 2.58 20.13
C ALA A 412 -1.01 3.51 19.31
N ILE A 413 -0.24 2.95 18.36
CA ILE A 413 0.60 3.73 17.45
C ILE A 413 -0.26 4.71 16.64
N PHE A 414 -1.39 4.25 16.10
CA PHE A 414 -2.27 5.10 15.31
C PHE A 414 -2.93 6.19 16.16
N ALA A 415 -3.38 5.87 17.38
CA ALA A 415 -3.93 6.85 18.32
C ALA A 415 -2.90 7.92 18.73
N LEU A 416 -1.66 7.51 19.01
CA LEU A 416 -0.55 8.44 19.30
C LEU A 416 -0.20 9.30 18.08
N MET A 417 -0.26 8.74 16.88
CA MET A 417 -0.09 9.48 15.62
C MET A 417 -1.19 10.53 15.42
N LEU A 418 -2.45 10.18 15.69
CA LEU A 418 -3.56 11.15 15.67
C LEU A 418 -3.40 12.24 16.74
N ALA A 419 -2.94 11.87 17.94
CA ALA A 419 -2.63 12.84 19.00
C ALA A 419 -1.48 13.78 18.58
N ALA A 420 -0.45 13.26 17.90
CA ALA A 420 0.62 14.05 17.32
C ALA A 420 0.07 15.06 16.31
N LEU A 421 -0.81 14.64 15.39
CA LEU A 421 -1.47 15.54 14.44
C LEU A 421 -2.34 16.59 15.12
N ALA A 422 -3.19 16.18 16.07
CA ALA A 422 -4.05 17.10 16.82
C ALA A 422 -3.21 18.15 17.55
N SER A 423 -2.05 17.78 18.10
CA SER A 423 -1.15 18.72 18.78
C SER A 423 -0.58 19.81 17.86
N THR A 424 -0.54 19.60 16.53
CA THR A 424 -0.03 20.59 15.56
C THR A 424 -0.90 21.84 15.46
N THR A 425 -2.13 21.79 15.98
CA THR A 425 -3.01 22.96 16.14
C THR A 425 -2.53 23.90 17.25
N LYS A 426 -1.81 23.38 18.26
CA LYS A 426 -1.28 24.14 19.40
C LYS A 426 0.11 24.68 19.07
N GLN A 427 0.20 25.88 18.51
CA GLN A 427 1.48 26.49 18.11
C GLN A 427 2.51 26.56 19.25
N SER A 428 2.08 26.82 20.50
CA SER A 428 2.94 26.90 21.67
C SER A 428 3.71 25.60 21.94
N PHE A 429 3.12 24.44 21.66
CA PHE A 429 3.75 23.13 21.86
C PHE A 429 4.95 22.91 20.91
N TRP A 430 4.90 23.51 19.73
CA TRP A 430 5.88 23.33 18.67
C TRP A 430 6.79 24.55 18.44
N ARG A 431 6.63 25.61 19.24
CA ARG A 431 7.30 26.91 19.03
C ARG A 431 8.81 26.80 18.83
N ASN A 432 9.43 25.85 19.52
CA ASN A 432 10.88 25.68 19.51
C ASN A 432 11.42 24.79 18.38
N ASP A 433 10.54 24.02 17.74
CA ASP A 433 10.91 23.03 16.72
C ASP A 433 9.86 23.02 15.59
N PRO A 434 9.69 24.14 14.86
CA PRO A 434 8.67 24.29 13.82
C PRO A 434 8.84 23.26 12.68
N ASP A 435 10.07 22.85 12.39
CA ASP A 435 10.36 21.80 11.40
C ASP A 435 9.68 20.47 11.75
N ARG A 436 9.72 20.07 13.03
CA ARG A 436 9.06 18.84 13.50
C ARG A 436 7.55 18.90 13.28
N ARG A 437 6.94 20.06 13.54
CA ARG A 437 5.51 20.28 13.30
C ARG A 437 5.16 20.15 11.82
N VAL A 438 5.91 20.83 10.95
CA VAL A 438 5.67 20.80 9.49
C VAL A 438 5.82 19.38 8.96
N VAL A 439 6.89 18.67 9.31
CA VAL A 439 7.12 17.29 8.88
C VAL A 439 6.00 16.37 9.41
N THR A 440 5.57 16.55 10.66
CA THR A 440 4.45 15.76 11.23
C THR A 440 3.16 15.92 10.40
N ILE A 441 2.81 17.15 9.98
CA ILE A 441 1.64 17.40 9.13
C ILE A 441 1.80 16.73 7.76
N LEU A 442 2.97 16.88 7.12
CA LEU A 442 3.24 16.34 5.78
C LEU A 442 3.24 14.80 5.75
N LEU A 443 3.84 14.16 6.76
CA LEU A 443 3.82 12.69 6.87
C LEU A 443 2.42 12.18 7.20
N GLY A 444 1.72 12.87 8.12
CA GLY A 444 0.37 12.50 8.53
C GLY A 444 -0.65 12.57 7.40
N TRP A 445 -0.46 13.47 6.43
CA TRP A 445 -1.28 13.47 5.19
C TRP A 445 -1.29 12.12 4.51
N SER A 446 -0.13 11.49 4.32
CA SER A 446 -0.04 10.20 3.63
C SER A 446 -0.64 9.07 4.46
N VAL A 447 -0.42 9.06 5.78
CA VAL A 447 -1.00 8.06 6.68
C VAL A 447 -2.53 8.16 6.70
N VAL A 448 -3.08 9.36 6.88
CA VAL A 448 -4.53 9.61 6.93
C VAL A 448 -5.16 9.33 5.57
N TRP A 449 -4.54 9.75 4.47
CA TRP A 449 -5.03 9.48 3.12
C TRP A 449 -5.16 7.98 2.88
N VAL A 450 -4.11 7.21 3.14
CA VAL A 450 -4.11 5.75 2.94
C VAL A 450 -5.16 5.11 3.84
N PHE A 451 -5.23 5.48 5.12
CA PHE A 451 -6.24 4.96 6.03
C PHE A 451 -7.66 5.20 5.51
N VAL A 452 -7.98 6.44 5.13
CA VAL A 452 -9.33 6.82 4.66
C VAL A 452 -9.67 6.15 3.33
N VAL A 453 -8.82 6.30 2.32
CA VAL A 453 -9.11 5.77 0.98
C VAL A 453 -9.22 4.25 1.00
N THR A 454 -8.30 3.58 1.70
CA THR A 454 -8.28 2.11 1.68
C THR A 454 -9.41 1.53 2.52
N SER A 455 -9.78 2.16 3.64
CA SER A 455 -10.92 1.70 4.44
C SER A 455 -12.28 1.99 3.79
N LEU A 456 -12.37 2.95 2.87
CA LEU A 456 -13.63 3.28 2.19
C LEU A 456 -13.81 2.59 0.83
N VAL A 457 -12.72 2.22 0.17
CA VAL A 457 -12.74 1.75 -1.23
C VAL A 457 -12.36 0.28 -1.36
N GLU A 458 -11.60 -0.28 -0.41
CA GLU A 458 -11.15 -1.67 -0.46
C GLU A 458 -11.41 -2.38 0.86
N THR A 459 -11.90 -3.61 0.78
CA THR A 459 -12.05 -4.48 1.96
C THR A 459 -11.40 -5.81 1.68
N GLY A 460 -10.44 -6.21 2.52
CA GLY A 460 -9.82 -7.53 2.46
C GLY A 460 -8.33 -7.53 2.79
N GLU A 461 -7.61 -6.49 2.38
CA GLU A 461 -6.15 -6.41 2.53
C GLU A 461 -5.69 -5.18 3.34
N ASN A 462 -6.58 -4.54 4.11
CA ASN A 462 -6.36 -3.25 4.79
C ASN A 462 -5.10 -3.21 5.68
N MET A 463 -4.74 -4.31 6.34
CA MET A 463 -3.49 -4.46 7.13
C MET A 463 -2.20 -4.35 6.29
N ARG A 464 -2.25 -4.67 4.99
CA ARG A 464 -1.15 -4.46 4.04
C ARG A 464 -0.99 -2.96 3.73
N PHE A 465 -2.10 -2.25 3.52
CA PHE A 465 -2.06 -0.80 3.32
C PHE A 465 -1.53 -0.06 4.56
N ARG A 466 -1.84 -0.54 5.77
CA ARG A 466 -1.22 -0.02 7.00
C ARG A 466 0.30 -0.18 6.97
N PHE A 467 0.80 -1.35 6.57
CA PHE A 467 2.24 -1.62 6.55
C PHE A 467 3.01 -0.58 5.75
N GLU A 468 2.49 -0.17 4.60
CA GLU A 468 3.14 0.85 3.74
C GLU A 468 3.38 2.17 4.45
N THR A 469 2.48 2.56 5.37
CA THR A 469 2.56 3.83 6.10
C THR A 469 3.02 3.69 7.55
N GLN A 470 3.25 2.46 8.04
CA GLN A 470 3.57 2.21 9.44
C GLN A 470 4.85 2.93 9.90
N ALA A 471 5.86 3.01 9.02
CA ALA A 471 7.11 3.69 9.34
C ALA A 471 6.90 5.19 9.52
N LEU A 472 6.01 5.80 8.72
CA LEU A 472 5.66 7.21 8.86
C LEU A 472 4.93 7.47 10.19
N ALA A 473 3.99 6.60 10.54
CA ALA A 473 3.30 6.68 11.83
C ALA A 473 4.29 6.55 12.99
N MET A 474 5.24 5.60 12.93
CA MET A 474 6.30 5.45 13.94
C MET A 474 7.21 6.67 14.04
N VAL A 475 7.55 7.31 12.92
CA VAL A 475 8.31 8.58 12.92
C VAL A 475 7.53 9.67 13.65
N MET A 476 6.24 9.83 13.37
CA MET A 476 5.40 10.83 14.03
C MET A 476 5.26 10.58 15.53
N VAL A 477 5.08 9.32 15.95
CA VAL A 477 5.03 8.96 17.37
C VAL A 477 6.35 9.25 18.07
N ALA A 478 7.49 8.91 17.46
CA ALA A 478 8.81 9.20 18.01
C ALA A 478 9.06 10.71 18.13
N VAL A 479 8.66 11.49 17.12
CA VAL A 479 8.77 12.96 17.15
C VAL A 479 7.89 13.56 18.24
N PHE A 480 6.65 13.08 18.37
CA PHE A 480 5.71 13.57 19.36
C PHE A 480 6.16 13.27 20.80
N THR A 481 6.63 12.05 21.04
CA THR A 481 7.15 11.64 22.36
C THR A 481 8.42 12.43 22.73
N GLN A 482 9.34 12.65 21.79
CA GLN A 482 10.48 13.53 22.00
C GLN A 482 10.04 14.98 22.30
N GLN A 483 9.04 15.50 21.59
CA GLN A 483 8.53 16.85 21.81
C GLN A 483 7.90 17.00 23.20
N LEU A 484 7.16 15.99 23.67
CA LEU A 484 6.61 15.95 25.03
C LEU A 484 7.73 15.95 26.08
N TRP A 485 8.78 15.14 25.86
CA TRP A 485 9.94 15.10 26.74
C TRP A 485 10.66 16.44 26.81
N ASP A 486 10.97 17.03 25.65
CA ASP A 486 11.66 18.32 25.55
C ASP A 486 10.84 19.45 26.19
N SER A 487 9.51 19.41 26.05
CA SER A 487 8.60 20.39 26.67
C SER A 487 8.56 20.27 28.19
N ARG A 488 8.52 19.04 28.73
CA ARG A 488 8.57 18.80 30.18
C ARG A 488 9.91 19.21 30.78
N ARG A 489 11.01 18.84 30.13
CA ARG A 489 12.36 19.20 30.57
C ARG A 489 12.54 20.71 30.66
N ARG A 490 12.00 21.47 29.70
CA ARG A 490 12.08 22.94 29.73
C ARG A 490 11.32 23.54 30.91
N ARG A 491 10.10 23.08 31.21
CA ARG A 491 9.33 23.54 32.37
C ARG A 491 10.01 23.28 33.71
N LEU A 492 10.85 22.25 33.78
CA LEU A 492 11.64 21.95 34.98
C LEU A 492 12.88 22.83 35.12
N ILE A 493 13.44 23.31 34.01
CA ILE A 493 14.63 24.17 33.99
C ILE A 493 14.25 25.65 34.13
N ASP A 494 13.09 26.03 33.60
CA ASP A 494 12.59 27.41 33.59
C ASP A 494 11.12 27.43 34.08
N PRO A 495 10.89 27.44 35.41
CA PRO A 495 9.55 27.42 36.00
C PRO A 495 8.85 28.79 36.03
N HIS A 496 9.49 29.84 35.52
CA HIS A 496 9.03 31.24 35.55
C HIS A 496 8.82 31.78 34.13
#